data_AF-A0A2E0QPI2-F1
#
_entry.id   AF-A0A2E0QPI2-F1
#
_cell.length_a   1.000
_cell.length_b   1.000
_cell.length_c   1.000
_cell.angle_alpha   90.00
_cell.angle_beta   90.00
_cell.angle_gamma   90.00
#
_symmetry.space_group_name_H-M   'P 1'
#
loop_
_entity.id
_entity.type
_entity.pdbx_description
1 polymer ?
#
loop_
_entity_poly.entity_id
_entity_poly.type
_entity_poly.pdbx_seq_one_letter_code
_entity_poly.pdbx_strand_id
1 'polypeptide(L)'
;MSKRAILVCGILIVLIGIAAYFPCFVFVPSNSDWEEARSVHEKLIESYDFRDKDEQTGEPPVYAAAFYKYSRIMIYGNYSPEERQEIAEMTRTIVEAEQTKPVRLSFFENRINQDSLLEEITVK
;
A
#
# COMPACT_ATOMS: atom_id res chain seq x y z
N MET A 1 -36.40 39.21 7.51
CA MET A 1 -36.00 37.82 7.85
C MET A 1 -35.78 37.70 9.35
N SER A 2 -36.28 36.62 9.97
CA SER A 2 -36.14 36.39 11.43
C SER A 2 -34.70 36.06 11.81
N LYS A 3 -34.18 36.62 12.92
CA LYS A 3 -32.84 36.33 13.46
C LYS A 3 -32.59 34.82 13.67
N ARG A 4 -33.66 34.05 13.89
CA ARG A 4 -33.62 32.58 14.02
C ARG A 4 -33.30 31.87 12.71
N ALA A 5 -33.74 32.40 11.56
CA ALA A 5 -33.47 31.80 10.25
C ALA A 5 -32.00 31.98 9.83
N ILE A 6 -31.38 33.11 10.19
CA ILE A 6 -29.96 33.38 9.90
C ILE A 6 -29.06 32.44 10.72
N LEU A 7 -29.40 32.22 12.00
CA LEU A 7 -28.67 31.30 12.88
C LEU A 7 -28.73 29.84 12.36
N VAL A 8 -29.91 29.39 11.95
CA VAL A 8 -30.11 28.03 11.41
C VAL A 8 -29.34 27.84 10.11
N CYS A 9 -29.36 28.82 9.18
CA CYS A 9 -28.56 28.75 7.95
C CYS A 9 -27.05 28.72 8.22
N GLY A 10 -26.55 29.50 9.19
CA GLY A 10 -25.13 29.51 9.54
C GLY A 10 -24.65 28.15 10.07
N ILE A 11 -25.44 27.52 10.96
CA ILE A 11 -25.12 26.19 11.49
C ILE A 11 -25.13 25.13 10.38
N LEU A 12 -26.10 25.19 9.46
CA LEU A 12 -26.22 24.23 8.37
C LEU A 12 -25.00 24.28 7.42
N ILE A 13 -24.49 25.48 7.12
CA ILE A 13 -23.30 25.67 6.28
C ILE A 13 -22.05 25.08 6.95
N VAL A 14 -21.89 25.29 8.26
CA VAL A 14 -20.76 24.71 9.02
C VAL A 14 -20.82 23.19 9.05
N LEU A 15 -22.00 22.61 9.25
CA LEU A 15 -22.18 21.15 9.26
C LEU A 15 -21.91 20.52 7.88
N ILE A 16 -22.32 21.18 6.78
CA ILE A 16 -22.00 20.73 5.42
C ILE A 16 -20.50 20.83 5.15
N GLY A 17 -19.84 21.90 5.62
CA GLY A 17 -18.39 22.03 5.53
C GLY A 17 -17.66 20.87 6.23
N ILE A 18 -18.05 20.54 7.47
CA ILE A 18 -17.45 19.43 8.22
C ILE A 18 -17.72 18.08 7.52
N ALA A 19 -18.96 17.86 7.05
CA ALA A 19 -19.32 16.64 6.34
C ALA A 19 -18.60 16.48 4.99
N ALA A 20 -18.25 17.57 4.31
CA ALA A 20 -17.47 17.55 3.07
C ALA A 20 -15.96 17.36 3.32
N TYR A 21 -15.43 17.83 4.45
CA TYR A 21 -14.04 17.61 4.84
C TYR A 21 -13.78 16.20 5.37
N PHE A 22 -14.75 15.58 6.03
CA PHE A 22 -14.63 14.26 6.64
C PHE A 22 -14.22 13.14 5.65
N PRO A 23 -14.81 12.99 4.45
CA PRO A 23 -14.45 11.91 3.53
C PRO A 23 -13.03 12.05 2.97
N CYS A 24 -12.47 13.26 2.85
CA CYS A 24 -11.10 13.43 2.36
C CYS A 24 -10.03 12.86 3.30
N PHE A 25 -10.29 12.76 4.62
CA PHE A 25 -9.37 12.15 5.58
C PHE A 25 -9.45 10.62 5.63
N VAL A 26 -10.54 10.02 5.14
CA VAL A 26 -10.76 8.55 5.24
C VAL A 26 -10.01 7.77 4.16
N PHE A 27 -9.51 8.45 3.11
CA PHE A 27 -8.81 7.79 1.99
C PHE A 27 -7.30 8.00 1.96
N VAL A 28 -6.74 8.82 2.86
CA VAL A 28 -5.30 9.03 2.95
C VAL A 28 -4.71 7.99 3.91
N PRO A 29 -3.69 7.21 3.53
CA PRO A 29 -3.01 6.30 4.45
C PRO A 29 -2.43 7.07 5.64
N SER A 30 -2.66 6.55 6.84
CA SER A 30 -2.12 7.03 8.10
C SER A 30 -0.62 6.71 8.23
N ASN A 31 0.07 7.33 9.20
CA ASN A 31 1.48 7.00 9.47
C ASN A 31 1.67 5.54 9.85
N SER A 32 0.73 4.95 10.61
CA SER A 32 0.77 3.52 10.93
C SER A 32 0.61 2.65 9.68
N ASP A 33 -0.16 3.09 8.68
CA ASP A 33 -0.28 2.35 7.41
C ASP A 33 1.06 2.32 6.66
N TRP A 34 1.84 3.41 6.72
CA TRP A 34 3.17 3.50 6.14
C TRP A 34 4.20 2.67 6.91
N GLU A 35 4.18 2.71 8.23
CA GLU A 35 5.08 1.92 9.08
C GLU A 35 4.85 0.42 8.87
N GLU A 36 3.60 -0.01 8.77
CA GLU A 36 3.23 -1.40 8.51
C GLU A 36 3.72 -1.86 7.12
N ALA A 37 3.45 -1.07 6.07
CA ALA A 37 3.91 -1.37 4.72
C ALA A 37 5.45 -1.44 4.63
N ARG A 38 6.14 -0.53 5.32
CA ARG A 38 7.60 -0.49 5.39
C ARG A 38 8.16 -1.70 6.14
N SER A 39 7.55 -2.08 7.25
CA SER A 39 8.02 -3.24 8.04
C SER A 39 7.97 -4.54 7.24
N VAL A 40 6.85 -4.79 6.52
CA VAL A 40 6.74 -5.97 5.65
C VAL A 40 7.78 -5.92 4.53
N HIS A 41 7.98 -4.75 3.93
CA HIS A 41 8.95 -4.53 2.86
C HIS A 41 10.40 -4.82 3.30
N GLU A 42 10.83 -4.23 4.42
CA GLU A 42 12.17 -4.41 4.97
C GLU A 42 12.43 -5.89 5.27
N LYS A 43 11.50 -6.57 5.95
CA LYS A 43 11.61 -8.00 6.27
C LYS A 43 11.63 -8.89 5.05
N LEU A 44 10.86 -8.55 4.00
CA LEU A 44 10.84 -9.33 2.78
C LEU A 44 12.19 -9.23 2.04
N ILE A 45 12.77 -8.03 1.96
CA ILE A 45 14.11 -7.81 1.38
C ILE A 45 15.18 -8.54 2.17
N GLU A 46 15.09 -8.56 3.50
CA GLU A 46 16.03 -9.28 4.36
C GLU A 46 15.91 -10.81 4.25
N SER A 47 14.71 -11.32 3.97
CA SER A 47 14.42 -12.76 4.00
C SER A 47 14.58 -13.44 2.65
N TYR A 48 14.39 -12.72 1.53
CA TYR A 48 14.44 -13.28 0.18
C TYR A 48 15.69 -12.81 -0.58
N ASP A 49 16.42 -13.75 -1.18
CA ASP A 49 17.60 -13.46 -1.98
C ASP A 49 17.21 -13.01 -3.40
N PHE A 50 16.81 -11.76 -3.53
CA PHE A 50 16.43 -11.17 -4.80
C PHE A 50 17.62 -11.13 -5.79
N ARG A 51 17.45 -11.85 -6.90
CA ARG A 51 18.47 -11.96 -7.97
C ARG A 51 18.71 -10.66 -8.73
N ASP A 52 17.65 -9.92 -9.00
CA ASP A 52 17.73 -8.64 -9.71
C ASP A 52 18.04 -7.54 -8.70
N LYS A 53 19.11 -6.77 -8.95
CA LYS A 53 19.53 -5.64 -8.10
C LYS A 53 19.56 -4.37 -8.94
N ASP A 54 19.19 -3.26 -8.32
CA ASP A 54 19.32 -1.94 -8.92
C ASP A 54 20.80 -1.62 -9.18
N GLU A 55 21.12 -1.16 -10.39
CA GLU A 55 22.50 -0.84 -10.76
C GLU A 55 23.09 0.34 -9.97
N GLN A 56 22.25 1.24 -9.43
CA GLN A 56 22.70 2.43 -8.70
C GLN A 56 22.77 2.19 -7.20
N THR A 57 21.76 1.52 -6.61
CA THR A 57 21.70 1.32 -5.15
C THR A 57 22.22 -0.05 -4.71
N GLY A 58 22.28 -1.03 -5.61
CA GLY A 58 22.58 -2.43 -5.27
C GLY A 58 21.45 -3.14 -4.52
N GLU A 59 20.34 -2.44 -4.25
CA GLU A 59 19.17 -2.97 -3.55
C GLU A 59 18.20 -3.61 -4.53
N PRO A 60 17.38 -4.59 -4.10
CA PRO A 60 16.42 -5.18 -5.00
C PRO A 60 15.33 -4.18 -5.43
N PRO A 61 14.82 -4.28 -6.67
CA PRO A 61 13.71 -3.47 -7.20
C PRO A 61 12.35 -3.64 -6.50
N VAL A 62 12.28 -3.50 -5.18
CA VAL A 62 11.07 -3.78 -4.40
C VAL A 62 10.64 -2.51 -3.68
N TYR A 63 9.37 -2.13 -3.83
CA TYR A 63 8.85 -0.86 -3.31
C TYR A 63 7.54 -1.06 -2.56
N ALA A 64 7.37 -0.34 -1.46
CA ALA A 64 6.14 -0.34 -0.68
C ALA A 64 5.24 0.86 -0.99
N ALA A 65 3.94 0.64 -1.03
CA ALA A 65 2.92 1.68 -0.99
C ALA A 65 1.86 1.33 0.06
N ALA A 66 1.51 2.30 0.90
CA ALA A 66 0.51 2.13 1.94
C ALA A 66 -0.90 2.50 1.44
N PHE A 67 -1.89 1.67 1.76
CA PHE A 67 -3.30 2.00 1.59
C PHE A 67 -4.06 1.71 2.89
N TYR A 68 -5.21 2.35 3.05
CA TYR A 68 -6.05 2.19 4.23
C TYR A 68 -6.43 0.72 4.51
N LYS A 69 -6.72 -0.08 3.46
CA LYS A 69 -7.22 -1.46 3.60
C LYS A 69 -6.17 -2.55 3.36
N TYR A 70 -5.04 -2.20 2.77
CA TYR A 70 -3.99 -3.15 2.40
C TYR A 70 -2.67 -2.39 2.22
N SER A 71 -1.57 -3.11 2.26
CA SER A 71 -0.28 -2.61 1.80
C SER A 71 0.02 -3.20 0.43
N ARG A 72 0.70 -2.46 -0.44
CA ARG A 72 1.12 -2.97 -1.75
C ARG A 72 2.64 -3.05 -1.79
N ILE A 73 3.17 -4.19 -2.18
CA ILE A 73 4.58 -4.38 -2.48
C ILE A 73 4.70 -4.59 -3.99
N MET A 74 5.42 -3.70 -4.65
CA MET A 74 5.67 -3.76 -6.09
C MET A 74 7.06 -4.36 -6.30
N ILE A 75 7.12 -5.46 -7.03
CA ILE A 75 8.33 -6.24 -7.26
C ILE A 75 8.62 -6.18 -8.75
N TYR A 76 9.78 -5.64 -9.13
CA TYR A 76 10.19 -5.54 -10.52
C TYR A 76 11.27 -6.58 -10.85
N GLY A 77 11.10 -7.26 -11.98
CA GLY A 77 12.00 -8.30 -12.44
C GLY A 77 11.24 -9.46 -13.07
N ASN A 78 11.91 -10.26 -13.88
CA ASN A 78 11.28 -11.35 -14.61
C ASN A 78 11.28 -12.64 -13.77
N TYR A 79 10.54 -12.63 -12.66
CA TYR A 79 10.41 -13.78 -11.77
C TYR A 79 9.50 -14.86 -12.38
N SER A 80 9.92 -16.12 -12.32
CA SER A 80 9.13 -17.27 -12.75
C SER A 80 7.87 -17.42 -11.87
N PRO A 81 6.82 -18.10 -12.35
CA PRO A 81 5.64 -18.37 -11.52
C PRO A 81 5.97 -19.01 -10.17
N GLU A 82 6.96 -19.89 -10.12
CA GLU A 82 7.43 -20.56 -8.90
C GLU A 82 8.11 -19.57 -7.94
N GLU A 83 9.02 -18.72 -8.44
CA GLU A 83 9.65 -17.66 -7.64
C GLU A 83 8.60 -16.71 -7.07
N ARG A 84 7.57 -16.35 -7.85
CA ARG A 84 6.49 -15.46 -7.39
C ARG A 84 5.66 -16.10 -6.27
N GLN A 85 5.41 -17.40 -6.32
CA GLN A 85 4.73 -18.12 -5.23
C GLN A 85 5.59 -18.24 -3.99
N GLU A 86 6.89 -18.50 -4.13
CA GLU A 86 7.83 -18.53 -3.00
C GLU A 86 7.88 -17.17 -2.27
N ILE A 87 7.99 -16.08 -3.03
CA ILE A 87 7.92 -14.71 -2.49
C ILE A 87 6.57 -14.47 -1.79
N ALA A 88 5.47 -14.98 -2.34
CA ALA A 88 4.15 -14.87 -1.72
C ALA A 88 4.02 -15.64 -0.41
N GLU A 89 4.57 -16.85 -0.34
CA GLU A 89 4.59 -17.67 0.88
C GLU A 89 5.46 -17.04 1.98
N MET A 90 6.61 -16.48 1.61
CA MET A 90 7.46 -15.74 2.54
C MET A 90 6.76 -14.48 3.05
N THR A 91 6.14 -13.71 2.15
CA THR A 91 5.37 -12.52 2.54
C THR A 91 4.20 -12.90 3.45
N ARG A 92 3.50 -14.01 3.19
CA ARG A 92 2.43 -14.51 4.08
C ARG A 92 2.96 -14.77 5.50
N THR A 93 4.10 -15.43 5.62
CA THR A 93 4.73 -15.71 6.92
C THR A 93 5.07 -14.42 7.67
N ILE A 94 5.57 -13.41 6.96
CA ILE A 94 5.87 -12.08 7.53
C ILE A 94 4.59 -11.37 7.99
N VAL A 95 3.55 -11.36 7.15
CA VAL A 95 2.25 -10.73 7.44
C VAL A 95 1.59 -11.37 8.66
N GLU A 96 1.62 -12.69 8.78
CA GLU A 96 1.11 -13.43 9.94
C GLU A 96 1.90 -13.10 11.22
N ALA A 97 3.23 -13.02 11.12
CA ALA A 97 4.09 -12.70 12.27
C ALA A 97 3.91 -11.26 12.77
N GLU A 98 3.83 -10.31 11.84
CA GLU A 98 3.66 -8.89 12.14
C GLU A 98 2.20 -8.47 12.40
N GLN A 99 1.24 -9.37 12.16
CA GLN A 99 -0.20 -9.14 12.31
C GLN A 99 -0.70 -7.91 11.52
N THR A 100 -0.24 -7.79 10.28
CA THR A 100 -0.54 -6.64 9.42
C THR A 100 -1.88 -6.79 8.70
N LYS A 101 -2.30 -5.72 8.01
CA LYS A 101 -3.36 -5.80 7.00
C LYS A 101 -2.91 -6.72 5.84
N PRO A 102 -3.86 -7.16 4.99
CA PRO A 102 -3.52 -7.90 3.79
C PRO A 102 -2.50 -7.14 2.92
N VAL A 103 -1.59 -7.89 2.31
CA VAL A 103 -0.57 -7.35 1.42
C VAL A 103 -0.84 -7.80 -0.01
N ARG A 104 -0.78 -6.86 -0.95
CA ARG A 104 -0.85 -7.13 -2.39
C ARG A 104 0.56 -7.11 -2.96
N LEU A 105 1.01 -8.25 -3.45
CA LEU A 105 2.23 -8.38 -4.22
C LEU A 105 1.89 -8.15 -5.69
N SER A 106 2.48 -7.12 -6.30
CA SER A 106 2.32 -6.82 -7.71
C SER A 106 3.65 -7.03 -8.42
N PHE A 107 3.70 -8.00 -9.31
CA PHE A 107 4.90 -8.38 -10.05
C PHE A 107 4.90 -7.71 -11.41
N PHE A 108 5.96 -6.99 -11.73
CA PHE A 108 6.13 -6.27 -12.98
C PHE A 108 7.39 -6.74 -13.70
N GLU A 109 7.32 -6.91 -15.01
CA GLU A 109 8.51 -7.26 -15.80
C GLU A 109 9.53 -6.13 -15.82
N ASN A 110 9.08 -4.86 -15.87
CA ASN A 110 9.96 -3.69 -15.96
C ASN A 110 9.41 -2.49 -15.19
N ARG A 111 10.31 -1.69 -14.59
CA ARG A 111 10.01 -0.45 -13.87
C ARG A 111 9.38 0.66 -14.71
N ILE A 112 9.67 0.68 -16.02
CA ILE A 112 9.32 1.81 -16.90
C ILE A 112 7.85 1.78 -17.33
N ASN A 113 7.22 0.60 -17.40
CA ASN A 113 5.87 0.45 -17.95
C ASN A 113 4.92 -0.21 -16.95
N GLN A 114 3.92 0.53 -16.48
CA GLN A 114 2.89 -0.01 -15.57
C GLN A 114 2.03 -1.10 -16.24
N ASP A 115 1.97 -1.13 -17.57
CA ASP A 115 1.30 -2.20 -18.33
C ASP A 115 2.09 -3.53 -18.30
N SER A 116 3.28 -3.56 -17.70
CA SER A 116 4.10 -4.77 -17.54
C SER A 116 3.73 -5.63 -16.33
N LEU A 117 2.54 -5.42 -15.75
CA LEU A 117 2.03 -6.23 -14.64
C LEU A 117 1.86 -7.68 -15.12
N LEU A 118 2.66 -8.58 -14.55
CA LEU A 118 2.61 -10.01 -14.82
C LEU A 118 1.53 -10.68 -13.98
N GLU A 119 1.47 -10.33 -12.69
CA GLU A 119 0.60 -11.00 -11.72
C GLU A 119 0.37 -10.09 -10.50
N GLU A 120 -0.81 -10.20 -9.88
CA GLU A 120 -1.09 -9.63 -8.56
C GLU A 120 -1.60 -10.74 -7.62
N ILE A 121 -0.92 -10.92 -6.49
CA ILE A 121 -1.26 -11.93 -5.47
C ILE A 121 -1.61 -11.18 -4.18
N THR A 122 -2.75 -11.50 -3.56
CA THR A 122 -3.10 -10.97 -2.23
C THR A 122 -2.81 -12.02 -1.17
N VAL A 123 -2.02 -11.66 -0.16
CA VAL A 123 -1.69 -12.49 0.99
C VAL A 123 -2.29 -11.90 2.27
N LYS A 124 -2.73 -12.77 3.17
CA LYS A 124 -3.25 -12.46 4.50
C LYS A 124 -2.82 -13.58 5.44
#